data_AF-A0A2U2X8K5-F1
#
_entry.id   AF-A0A2U2X8K5-F1
#
_cell.length_a   1.000
_cell.length_b   1.000
_cell.length_c   1.000
_cell.angle_alpha   90.00
_cell.angle_beta   90.00
_cell.angle_gamma   90.00
#
_symmetry.space_group_name_H-M   'P 1'
#
loop_
_entity.id
_entity.type
_entity.pdbx_description
1 polymer ?
#
loop_
_entity_poly.entity_id
_entity_poly.type
_entity_poly.pdbx_seq_one_letter_code
_entity_poly.pdbx_strand_id
1 'polypeptide(L)'
;MQMQQIKETLKSVARTILSPIEELRKRLMTLEISLSILLILTPAILIWLDGSIRSSISNYAYSDRSEWFVFLITLAASMFIYNGTAWKTKWYNIILGITLVGVVLTPHLEFEIIHLIFAILFFAGSVFVMIYFSSKKQRLAKIICGVFILFGIASYYLFEWYSLFWAEWIGMLPICVHFIGESLGKID
;
A
#
# COMPACT_ATOMS: atom_id res chain seq x y z
N MET A 1 -2.59 44.90 -30.29
CA MET A 1 -2.19 45.24 -28.91
C MET A 1 -3.11 44.61 -27.85
N GLN A 2 -4.44 44.80 -27.92
CA GLN A 2 -5.40 44.22 -26.95
C GLN A 2 -5.37 42.68 -26.85
N MET A 3 -5.22 41.96 -27.96
CA MET A 3 -5.19 40.49 -27.96
C MET A 3 -3.99 39.90 -27.19
N GLN A 4 -2.84 40.58 -27.23
CA GLN A 4 -1.63 40.15 -26.50
C GLN A 4 -1.82 40.29 -24.99
N GLN A 5 -2.44 41.40 -24.57
CA GLN A 5 -2.74 41.68 -23.17
C GLN A 5 -3.75 40.68 -22.61
N ILE A 6 -4.77 40.32 -23.38
CA ILE A 6 -5.75 39.28 -22.98
C ILE A 6 -5.04 37.93 -22.76
N LYS A 7 -4.13 37.52 -23.66
CA LYS A 7 -3.38 36.27 -23.51
C LYS A 7 -2.52 36.25 -22.24
N GLU A 8 -1.83 37.34 -21.93
CA GLU A 8 -1.01 37.43 -20.72
C GLU A 8 -1.85 37.41 -19.44
N THR A 9 -2.99 38.11 -19.42
CA THR A 9 -3.93 38.04 -18.29
C THR A 9 -4.45 36.62 -18.08
N LEU A 10 -4.86 35.93 -19.15
CA LEU A 10 -5.32 34.54 -19.05
C LEU A 10 -4.21 33.60 -18.54
N LYS A 11 -2.97 33.78 -19.00
CA LYS A 11 -1.82 33.00 -18.54
C LYS A 11 -1.46 33.29 -17.09
N SER A 12 -1.65 34.53 -16.63
CA SER A 12 -1.46 34.93 -15.24
C SER A 12 -2.52 34.27 -14.35
N VAL A 13 -3.81 34.39 -14.73
CA VAL A 13 -4.92 33.79 -13.99
C VAL A 13 -4.78 32.27 -13.92
N ALA A 14 -4.44 31.63 -15.05
CA ALA A 14 -4.19 30.19 -15.09
C ALA A 14 -3.05 29.78 -14.14
N ARG A 15 -1.93 30.53 -14.11
CA ARG A 15 -0.82 30.26 -13.17
C ARG A 15 -1.23 30.40 -11.71
N THR A 16 -2.02 31.43 -11.37
CA THR A 16 -2.52 31.64 -10.01
C THR A 16 -3.43 30.51 -9.55
N ILE A 17 -4.24 29.93 -10.45
CA ILE A 17 -5.16 28.84 -10.13
C ILE A 17 -4.46 27.47 -10.14
N LEU A 18 -3.53 27.23 -11.08
CA LEU A 18 -2.90 25.92 -11.26
C LEU A 18 -1.76 25.67 -10.26
N SER A 19 -1.03 26.71 -9.84
CA SER A 19 0.12 26.52 -8.94
C SER A 19 -0.22 25.88 -7.59
N PRO A 20 -1.32 26.24 -6.88
CA PRO A 20 -1.66 25.56 -5.63
C PRO A 20 -2.09 24.11 -5.85
N ILE A 21 -2.72 23.80 -6.98
CA ILE A 21 -3.15 22.44 -7.34
C ILE A 21 -1.93 21.55 -7.62
N GLU A 22 -0.96 22.06 -8.36
CA GLU A 22 0.30 21.35 -8.62
C GLU A 22 1.10 21.12 -7.34
N GLU A 23 1.14 22.09 -6.44
CA GLU A 23 1.80 21.95 -5.14
C GLU A 23 1.10 20.93 -4.26
N LEU A 24 -0.23 20.99 -4.17
CA LEU A 24 -1.01 19.99 -3.45
C LEU A 24 -0.70 18.59 -4.00
N ARG A 25 -0.79 18.40 -5.32
CA ARG A 25 -0.46 17.11 -5.96
C ARG A 25 0.92 16.59 -5.58
N LYS A 26 1.96 17.46 -5.54
CA LYS A 26 3.31 17.08 -5.11
C LYS A 26 3.36 16.61 -3.66
N ARG A 27 2.68 17.31 -2.75
CA ARG A 27 2.59 16.92 -1.34
C ARG A 27 1.89 15.56 -1.18
N LEU A 28 0.84 15.32 -1.98
CA LEU A 28 0.13 14.04 -1.96
C LEU A 28 1.00 12.88 -2.42
N MET A 29 1.70 13.04 -3.56
CA MET A 29 2.63 12.02 -4.04
C MET A 29 3.73 11.73 -3.01
N THR A 30 4.24 12.77 -2.35
CA THR A 30 5.26 12.63 -1.29
C THR A 30 4.75 11.82 -0.10
N LEU A 31 3.50 12.08 0.31
CA LEU A 31 2.86 11.33 1.39
C LEU A 31 2.68 9.85 1.03
N GLU A 32 2.16 9.55 -0.16
CA GLU A 32 1.97 8.17 -0.64
C GLU A 32 3.28 7.39 -0.68
N ILE A 33 4.35 8.00 -1.20
CA ILE A 33 5.68 7.37 -1.25
C ILE A 33 6.23 7.16 0.15
N SER A 34 6.09 8.15 1.05
CA SER A 34 6.60 8.06 2.43
C SER A 34 5.90 6.95 3.21
N LEU A 35 4.57 6.83 3.07
CA LEU A 35 3.79 5.78 3.72
C LEU A 35 4.07 4.39 3.11
N SER A 36 4.32 4.31 1.81
CA SER A 36 4.73 3.05 1.16
C SER A 36 6.10 2.58 1.66
N ILE A 37 7.05 3.50 1.82
CA ILE A 37 8.38 3.20 2.40
C ILE A 37 8.21 2.78 3.86
N LEU A 38 7.37 3.47 4.62
CA LEU A 38 7.07 3.09 6.00
C LEU A 38 6.51 1.67 6.08
N LEU A 39 5.57 1.29 5.20
CA LEU A 39 5.00 -0.06 5.14
C LEU A 39 6.07 -1.14 4.84
N ILE A 40 7.00 -0.86 3.93
CA ILE A 40 8.15 -1.76 3.68
C ILE A 40 9.00 -1.96 4.93
N LEU A 41 9.18 -0.88 5.71
CA LEU A 41 9.99 -0.88 6.93
C LEU A 41 9.24 -1.37 8.17
N THR A 42 7.90 -1.45 8.13
CA THR A 42 7.08 -1.88 9.27
C THR A 42 7.60 -3.16 9.93
N PRO A 43 7.92 -4.26 9.20
CA PRO A 43 8.40 -5.47 9.86
C PRO A 43 9.76 -5.29 10.55
N ALA A 44 10.66 -4.49 9.96
CA ALA A 44 11.94 -4.17 10.58
C ALA A 44 11.78 -3.31 11.84
N ILE A 45 10.87 -2.33 11.80
CA ILE A 45 10.55 -1.48 12.96
C ILE A 45 9.96 -2.34 14.08
N LEU A 46 9.06 -3.26 13.75
CA LEU A 46 8.47 -4.18 14.72
C LEU A 46 9.51 -5.10 15.36
N ILE A 47 10.42 -5.69 14.57
CA ILE A 47 11.55 -6.48 15.11
C ILE A 47 12.38 -5.64 16.08
N TRP A 48 12.71 -4.40 15.70
CA TRP A 48 13.53 -3.52 16.54
C TRP A 48 12.83 -3.15 17.86
N LEU A 49 11.52 -2.93 17.83
CA LEU A 49 10.75 -2.53 19.00
C LEU A 49 10.45 -3.70 19.95
N ASP A 50 10.16 -4.89 19.42
CA ASP A 50 9.88 -6.11 20.20
C ASP A 50 11.16 -6.82 20.65
N GLY A 51 12.25 -6.69 19.88
CA GLY A 51 13.53 -7.37 20.12
C GLY A 51 13.56 -8.83 19.65
N SER A 52 12.53 -9.30 18.95
CA SER A 52 12.42 -10.68 18.48
C SER A 52 11.79 -10.75 17.08
N ILE A 53 12.04 -11.85 16.35
CA ILE A 53 11.32 -12.14 15.11
C ILE A 53 10.18 -13.10 15.45
N ARG A 54 8.94 -12.65 15.27
CA ARG A 54 7.74 -13.46 15.51
C ARG A 54 7.40 -14.35 14.31
N SER A 55 6.49 -15.30 14.53
CA SER A 55 6.02 -16.24 13.49
C SER A 55 5.30 -15.56 12.32
N SER A 56 4.58 -14.46 12.55
CA SER A 56 3.94 -13.59 11.56
C SER A 56 4.02 -12.12 11.97
N ILE A 57 3.84 -11.19 11.04
CA ILE A 57 3.72 -9.76 11.30
C ILE A 57 2.49 -9.49 12.18
N SER A 58 1.39 -10.20 11.93
CA SER A 58 0.19 -10.11 12.77
C SER A 58 0.40 -10.61 14.20
N ASN A 59 1.46 -11.37 14.47
CA ASN A 59 1.77 -11.88 15.81
C ASN A 59 2.38 -10.80 16.74
N TYR A 60 2.73 -9.63 16.21
CA TYR A 60 3.10 -8.47 17.04
C TYR A 60 1.90 -7.83 17.74
N ALA A 61 0.66 -8.18 17.36
CA ALA A 61 -0.55 -7.83 18.11
C ALA A 61 -0.53 -8.39 19.55
N TYR A 62 0.26 -9.43 19.82
CA TYR A 62 0.44 -10.06 21.14
C TYR A 62 1.79 -9.73 21.78
N SER A 63 2.42 -8.65 21.34
CA SER A 63 3.60 -8.13 22.04
C SER A 63 3.20 -7.22 23.19
N ASP A 64 4.12 -7.02 24.13
CA ASP A 64 4.00 -5.99 25.17
C ASP A 64 3.90 -4.57 24.58
N ARG A 65 4.22 -4.42 23.29
CA ARG A 65 4.25 -3.18 22.52
C ARG A 65 3.30 -3.23 21.32
N SER A 66 2.15 -3.89 21.49
CA SER A 66 1.17 -4.12 20.42
C SER A 66 0.61 -2.83 19.80
N GLU A 67 0.67 -1.71 20.52
CA GLU A 67 0.30 -0.39 20.02
C GLU A 67 1.08 0.02 18.77
N TRP A 68 2.33 -0.43 18.64
CA TRP A 68 3.16 -0.13 17.47
C TRP A 68 2.74 -0.92 16.24
N PHE A 69 2.34 -2.18 16.42
CA PHE A 69 1.73 -2.96 15.34
C PHE A 69 0.45 -2.29 14.85
N VAL A 70 -0.45 -1.95 15.77
CA VAL A 70 -1.72 -1.28 15.46
C VAL A 70 -1.47 0.05 14.74
N PHE A 71 -0.55 0.87 15.25
CA PHE A 71 -0.20 2.17 14.67
C PHE A 71 0.36 2.06 13.25
N LEU A 72 1.38 1.22 13.04
CA LEU A 72 2.06 1.10 11.74
C LEU A 72 1.13 0.54 10.66
N ILE A 73 0.34 -0.49 10.97
CA ILE A 73 -0.59 -1.06 10.00
C ILE A 73 -1.78 -0.13 9.74
N THR A 74 -2.26 0.61 10.74
CA THR A 74 -3.31 1.64 10.53
C THR A 74 -2.81 2.79 9.66
N LEU A 75 -1.56 3.24 9.85
CA LEU A 75 -0.94 4.22 8.95
C LEU A 75 -0.86 3.70 7.52
N ALA A 76 -0.44 2.45 7.34
CA ALA A 76 -0.43 1.81 6.03
C ALA A 76 -1.83 1.76 5.41
N ALA A 77 -2.85 1.33 6.17
CA ALA A 77 -4.22 1.28 5.70
C ALA A 77 -4.75 2.68 5.31
N SER A 78 -4.37 3.72 6.06
CA SER A 78 -4.74 5.10 5.76
C SER A 78 -4.20 5.56 4.40
N MET A 79 -3.02 5.10 3.98
CA MET A 79 -2.46 5.38 2.66
C MET A 79 -3.37 4.85 1.54
N PHE A 80 -3.83 3.60 1.66
CA PHE A 80 -4.72 2.97 0.68
C PHE A 80 -6.07 3.71 0.61
N ILE A 81 -6.69 4.01 1.77
CA ILE A 81 -7.96 4.75 1.83
C ILE A 81 -7.78 6.15 1.25
N TYR A 82 -6.71 6.84 1.63
CA TYR A 82 -6.41 8.17 1.14
C TYR A 82 -6.22 8.16 -0.39
N ASN A 83 -5.43 7.23 -0.92
CA ASN A 83 -5.21 7.12 -2.35
C ASN A 83 -6.54 6.87 -3.11
N GLY A 84 -7.41 6.00 -2.60
CA GLY A 84 -8.69 5.73 -3.24
C GLY A 84 -9.70 6.88 -3.14
N THR A 85 -9.60 7.74 -2.12
CA THR A 85 -10.44 8.95 -1.99
C THR A 85 -9.90 10.12 -2.82
N ALA A 86 -8.58 10.29 -2.89
CA ALA A 86 -7.93 11.34 -3.68
C ALA A 86 -8.05 11.10 -5.20
N TRP A 87 -7.99 9.83 -5.64
CA TRP A 87 -8.00 9.45 -7.05
C TRP A 87 -9.24 8.61 -7.38
N LYS A 88 -10.26 9.21 -8.02
CA LYS A 88 -11.54 8.55 -8.34
C LYS A 88 -11.41 7.22 -9.10
N THR A 89 -10.36 7.08 -9.92
CA THR A 89 -10.10 5.85 -10.69
C THR A 89 -9.53 4.71 -9.84
N LYS A 90 -9.15 4.98 -8.58
CA LYS A 90 -8.49 4.06 -7.66
C LYS A 90 -9.35 3.73 -6.43
N TRP A 91 -10.67 3.85 -6.54
CA TRP A 91 -11.63 3.61 -5.45
C TRP A 91 -11.42 2.24 -4.76
N TYR A 92 -10.93 1.23 -5.49
CA TYR A 92 -10.62 -0.10 -4.98
C TYR A 92 -9.59 -0.06 -3.82
N ASN A 93 -8.74 0.95 -3.76
CA ASN A 93 -7.79 1.11 -2.66
C ASN A 93 -8.48 1.43 -1.34
N ILE A 94 -9.71 1.97 -1.35
CA ILE A 94 -10.52 2.09 -0.13
C ILE A 94 -10.83 0.70 0.42
N ILE A 95 -11.20 -0.26 -0.44
CA ILE A 95 -11.47 -1.64 -0.02
C ILE A 95 -10.20 -2.29 0.52
N LEU A 96 -9.07 -2.16 -0.19
CA LEU A 96 -7.79 -2.73 0.29
C LEU A 96 -7.40 -2.15 1.66
N GLY A 97 -7.52 -0.83 1.84
CA GLY A 97 -7.26 -0.20 3.12
C GLY A 97 -8.20 -0.68 4.23
N ILE A 98 -9.50 -0.81 3.95
CA ILE A 98 -10.47 -1.38 4.92
C ILE A 98 -10.12 -2.82 5.27
N THR A 99 -9.72 -3.65 4.30
CA THR A 99 -9.31 -5.03 4.57
C THR A 99 -8.05 -5.08 5.44
N LEU A 100 -7.12 -4.15 5.25
CA LEU A 100 -5.93 -4.03 6.10
C LEU A 100 -6.26 -3.54 7.51
N VAL A 101 -7.23 -2.63 7.69
CA VAL A 101 -7.79 -2.31 9.01
C VAL A 101 -8.42 -3.56 9.65
N GLY A 102 -9.12 -4.37 8.87
CA GLY A 102 -9.69 -5.64 9.31
C GLY A 102 -8.63 -6.58 9.91
N VAL A 103 -7.46 -6.72 9.27
CA VAL A 103 -6.32 -7.49 9.80
C VAL A 103 -5.89 -7.00 11.19
N VAL A 104 -5.87 -5.68 11.41
CA VAL A 104 -5.50 -5.09 12.71
C VAL A 104 -6.56 -5.35 13.77
N LEU A 105 -7.84 -5.19 13.42
CA LEU A 105 -8.96 -5.33 14.34
C LEU A 105 -9.30 -6.79 14.70
N THR A 106 -8.68 -7.75 14.02
CA THR A 106 -8.93 -9.18 14.23
C THR A 106 -7.65 -9.89 14.65
N PRO A 107 -7.23 -9.81 15.91
CA PRO A 107 -6.10 -10.58 16.42
C PRO A 107 -6.26 -12.08 16.06
N HIS A 108 -5.27 -12.65 15.38
CA HIS A 108 -5.42 -13.92 14.66
C HIS A 108 -5.51 -15.18 15.55
N LEU A 109 -5.10 -15.13 16.81
CA LEU A 109 -5.27 -16.23 17.78
C LEU A 109 -6.72 -16.33 18.28
N GLU A 110 -7.45 -15.22 18.35
CA GLU A 110 -8.86 -15.18 18.77
C GLU A 110 -9.82 -15.21 17.58
N PHE A 111 -9.44 -14.60 16.45
CA PHE A 111 -10.29 -14.40 15.28
C PHE A 111 -9.67 -14.98 14.00
N GLU A 112 -9.06 -16.16 14.10
CA GLU A 112 -8.29 -16.80 13.02
C GLU A 112 -8.95 -16.73 11.64
N ILE A 113 -10.20 -17.20 11.53
CA ILE A 113 -10.91 -17.26 10.24
C ILE A 113 -11.16 -15.85 9.68
N ILE A 114 -11.59 -14.91 10.53
CA ILE A 114 -11.92 -13.55 10.09
C ILE A 114 -10.64 -12.80 9.68
N HIS A 115 -9.57 -12.95 10.48
CA HIS A 115 -8.25 -12.42 10.17
C HIS A 115 -7.75 -12.94 8.82
N LEU A 116 -7.85 -14.26 8.60
CA LEU A 116 -7.43 -14.90 7.36
C LEU A 116 -8.22 -14.37 6.16
N ILE A 117 -9.54 -14.17 6.30
CA ILE A 117 -10.36 -13.57 5.23
C ILE A 117 -9.85 -12.17 4.89
N PHE A 118 -9.59 -11.32 5.89
CA PHE A 118 -9.07 -9.97 5.65
C PHE A 118 -7.67 -9.98 5.03
N ALA A 119 -6.78 -10.86 5.48
CA ALA A 119 -5.44 -11.01 4.92
C ALA A 119 -5.50 -11.49 3.45
N ILE A 120 -6.33 -12.48 3.14
CA ILE A 120 -6.55 -12.97 1.77
C ILE A 120 -7.10 -11.84 0.90
N LEU A 121 -8.14 -11.14 1.36
CA LEU A 121 -8.73 -10.04 0.60
C LEU A 121 -7.71 -8.92 0.34
N PHE A 122 -6.84 -8.62 1.31
CA PHE A 122 -5.80 -7.62 1.14
C PHE A 122 -4.73 -8.07 0.12
N PHE A 123 -4.09 -9.23 0.34
CA PHE A 123 -3.01 -9.70 -0.53
C PHE A 123 -3.51 -10.08 -1.93
N ALA A 124 -4.53 -10.93 -2.03
CA ALA A 124 -5.08 -11.34 -3.32
C ALA A 124 -5.78 -10.17 -4.03
N GLY A 125 -6.47 -9.30 -3.29
CA GLY A 125 -7.07 -8.07 -3.83
C GLY A 125 -6.01 -7.12 -4.39
N SER A 126 -4.88 -6.95 -3.70
CA SER A 126 -3.75 -6.15 -4.20
C SER A 126 -3.21 -6.73 -5.51
N VAL A 127 -2.99 -8.05 -5.57
CA VAL A 127 -2.54 -8.74 -6.79
C VAL A 127 -3.54 -8.55 -7.93
N PHE A 128 -4.83 -8.75 -7.66
CA PHE A 128 -5.90 -8.55 -8.65
C PHE A 128 -5.87 -7.13 -9.21
N VAL A 129 -5.86 -6.12 -8.33
CA VAL A 129 -5.85 -4.71 -8.72
C VAL A 129 -4.63 -4.38 -9.57
N MET A 130 -3.44 -4.79 -9.12
CA MET A 130 -2.18 -4.56 -9.83
C MET A 130 -2.21 -5.11 -11.27
N ILE A 131 -2.87 -6.24 -11.49
CA ILE A 131 -2.94 -6.88 -12.82
C ILE A 131 -4.09 -6.31 -13.65
N TYR A 132 -5.28 -6.22 -13.07
CA TYR A 132 -6.52 -5.87 -13.78
C TYR A 132 -6.52 -4.43 -14.27
N PHE A 133 -6.07 -3.49 -13.44
CA PHE A 133 -6.04 -2.06 -13.78
C PHE A 133 -4.79 -1.62 -14.53
N SER A 134 -3.76 -2.48 -14.63
CA SER A 134 -2.55 -2.17 -15.40
C SER A 134 -2.75 -2.16 -16.91
N SER A 135 -1.94 -1.37 -17.61
CA SER A 135 -1.92 -1.35 -19.07
C SER A 135 -1.32 -2.64 -19.63
N LYS A 136 -1.61 -2.91 -20.91
CA LYS A 136 -1.06 -4.07 -21.63
C LYS A 136 0.48 -4.13 -21.58
N LYS A 137 1.16 -2.98 -21.52
CA LYS A 137 2.63 -2.92 -21.50
C LYS A 137 3.21 -3.38 -20.16
N GLN A 138 2.51 -3.15 -19.06
CA GLN A 138 3.01 -3.42 -17.71
C GLN A 138 2.42 -4.68 -17.08
N ARG A 139 1.29 -5.16 -17.61
CA ARG A 139 0.55 -6.30 -17.09
C ARG A 139 1.42 -7.55 -16.87
N LEU A 140 2.34 -7.87 -17.79
CA LEU A 140 3.23 -9.02 -17.61
C LEU A 140 4.11 -8.87 -16.36
N ALA A 141 4.70 -7.70 -16.16
CA ALA A 141 5.50 -7.42 -14.96
C ALA A 141 4.64 -7.51 -13.68
N LYS A 142 3.40 -7.00 -13.71
CA LYS A 142 2.47 -7.09 -12.58
C LYS A 142 2.03 -8.53 -12.30
N ILE A 143 1.86 -9.35 -13.33
CA ILE A 143 1.58 -10.79 -13.19
C ILE A 143 2.75 -11.47 -12.50
N ILE A 144 3.99 -11.21 -12.92
CA ILE A 144 5.19 -11.78 -12.28
C ILE A 144 5.26 -11.37 -10.82
N CYS A 145 5.07 -10.08 -10.51
CA CYS A 145 4.99 -9.60 -9.12
C CYS A 145 3.87 -10.31 -8.34
N GLY A 146 2.68 -10.45 -8.93
CA GLY A 146 1.55 -11.12 -8.30
C GLY A 146 1.80 -12.60 -8.01
N VAL A 147 2.41 -13.31 -8.96
CA VAL A 147 2.85 -14.70 -8.76
C VAL A 147 3.87 -14.77 -7.63
N PHE A 148 4.82 -13.83 -7.55
CA PHE A 148 5.81 -13.81 -6.47
C PHE A 148 5.16 -13.62 -5.08
N ILE A 149 4.16 -12.73 -4.98
CA ILE A 149 3.39 -12.52 -3.74
C ILE A 149 2.65 -13.81 -3.34
N LEU A 150 1.85 -14.35 -4.25
CA LEU A 150 1.02 -15.53 -3.97
C LEU A 150 1.88 -16.78 -3.72
N PHE A 151 2.96 -16.95 -4.47
CA PHE A 151 3.90 -18.04 -4.27
C PHE A 151 4.64 -17.90 -2.93
N GLY A 152 5.04 -16.69 -2.54
CA GLY A 152 5.63 -16.44 -1.22
C GLY A 152 4.71 -16.89 -0.10
N ILE A 153 3.45 -16.49 -0.13
CA ILE A 153 2.46 -16.90 0.89
C ILE A 153 2.16 -18.40 0.80
N ALA A 154 1.91 -18.95 -0.39
CA ALA A 154 1.55 -20.35 -0.56
C ALA A 154 2.70 -21.31 -0.22
N SER A 155 3.94 -20.96 -0.55
CA SER A 155 5.11 -21.82 -0.28
C SER A 155 5.40 -21.97 1.21
N TYR A 156 5.01 -21.00 2.06
CA TYR A 156 4.99 -21.20 3.51
C TYR A 156 4.13 -22.40 3.91
N TYR A 157 2.88 -22.46 3.43
CA TYR A 157 1.94 -23.53 3.75
C TYR A 157 2.27 -24.89 3.11
N LEU A 158 3.08 -24.90 2.04
CA LEU A 158 3.44 -26.13 1.33
C LEU A 158 4.77 -26.73 1.78
N PHE A 159 5.73 -25.90 2.17
CA PHE A 159 7.11 -26.34 2.38
C PHE A 159 7.70 -25.94 3.74
N GLU A 160 7.12 -24.97 4.44
CA GLU A 160 7.55 -24.50 5.77
C GLU A 160 9.04 -24.09 5.86
N TRP A 161 9.66 -23.69 4.74
CA TRP A 161 11.08 -23.33 4.68
C TRP A 161 11.45 -22.04 5.43
N TYR A 162 10.47 -21.20 5.72
CA TYR A 162 10.61 -19.92 6.39
C TYR A 162 9.33 -19.59 7.16
N SER A 163 9.34 -18.63 8.08
CA SER A 163 8.14 -18.24 8.82
C SER A 163 7.16 -17.41 7.98
N LEU A 164 5.87 -17.43 8.34
CA LEU A 164 4.84 -16.60 7.72
C LEU A 164 5.23 -15.11 7.72
N PHE A 165 5.96 -14.66 8.75
CA PHE A 165 6.54 -13.32 8.82
C PHE A 165 7.34 -12.93 7.57
N TRP A 166 8.24 -13.80 7.11
CA TRP A 166 9.02 -13.54 5.90
C TRP A 166 8.16 -13.61 4.65
N ALA A 167 7.17 -14.51 4.61
CA ALA A 167 6.22 -14.61 3.51
C ALA A 167 5.43 -13.30 3.33
N GLU A 168 4.90 -12.77 4.43
CA GLU A 168 4.13 -11.52 4.46
C GLU A 168 5.02 -10.32 4.10
N TRP A 169 6.24 -10.26 4.65
CA TRP A 169 7.16 -9.17 4.34
C TRP A 169 7.52 -9.15 2.85
N ILE A 170 7.92 -10.30 2.29
CA ILE A 170 8.24 -10.43 0.87
C ILE A 170 7.01 -10.13 0.02
N GLY A 171 5.82 -10.59 0.43
CA GLY A 171 4.56 -10.31 -0.27
C GLY A 171 4.17 -8.82 -0.28
N MET A 172 4.54 -8.05 0.74
CA MET A 172 4.28 -6.61 0.76
C MET A 172 5.21 -5.81 -0.15
N LEU A 173 6.42 -6.31 -0.45
CA LEU A 173 7.40 -5.56 -1.25
C LEU A 173 6.88 -5.18 -2.65
N PRO A 174 6.35 -6.10 -3.48
CA PRO A 174 5.87 -5.72 -4.80
C PRO A 174 4.63 -4.83 -4.76
N ILE A 175 3.81 -4.92 -3.70
CA ILE A 175 2.66 -4.02 -3.48
C ILE A 175 3.18 -2.60 -3.24
N CYS A 176 4.14 -2.42 -2.33
CA CYS A 176 4.69 -1.10 -2.02
C CYS A 176 5.46 -0.50 -3.21
N VAL A 177 6.24 -1.32 -3.92
CA VAL A 177 6.93 -0.89 -5.16
C VAL A 177 5.91 -0.49 -6.22
N HIS A 178 4.78 -1.19 -6.32
CA HIS A 178 3.68 -0.80 -7.20
C HIS A 178 3.16 0.60 -6.86
N PHE A 179 2.83 0.87 -5.60
CA PHE A 179 2.34 2.18 -5.17
C PHE A 179 3.35 3.30 -5.42
N ILE A 180 4.62 3.10 -5.03
CA ILE A 180 5.68 4.10 -5.23
C ILE A 180 5.83 4.43 -6.72
N GLY A 181 5.92 3.41 -7.57
CA GLY A 181 6.09 3.64 -8.99
C GLY A 181 4.87 4.29 -9.64
N GLU A 182 3.66 4.00 -9.15
CA GLU A 182 2.42 4.59 -9.64
C GLU A 182 2.32 6.06 -9.25
N SER A 183 2.64 6.40 -7.99
CA SER A 183 2.73 7.79 -7.51
C SER A 183 3.80 8.60 -8.27
N LEU A 184 4.88 7.96 -8.71
CA LEU A 184 5.92 8.57 -9.54
C LEU A 184 5.55 8.67 -11.03
N GLY A 185 4.39 8.13 -11.45
CA GLY A 185 3.97 8.05 -12.85
C GLY A 185 4.90 7.22 -13.73
N LYS A 186 5.67 6.30 -13.13
CA LYS A 186 6.56 5.36 -13.84
C LYS A 186 5.83 4.09 -14.23
N ILE A 187 4.84 3.71 -13.43
CA ILE A 187 3.96 2.58 -13.67
C ILE A 187 2.49 2.98 -13.54
N ASP A 188 1.62 2.16 -14.11
CA ASP A 188 0.17 2.23 -14.01
C ASP A 188 -0.40 1.15 -13.09
#